data_AF-A0A380EIA9-F1
#
_entry.id   AF-A0A380EIA9-F1
#
_cell.length_a   1.000
_cell.length_b   1.000
_cell.length_c   1.000
_cell.angle_alpha   90.00
_cell.angle_beta   90.00
_cell.angle_gamma   90.00
#
_symmetry.space_group_name_H-M   'P 1'
#
loop_
_entity.id
_entity.type
_entity.pdbx_description
1 polymer ?
#
loop_
_entity_poly.entity_id
_entity_poly.type
_entity_poly.pdbx_seq_one_letter_code
_entity_poly.pdbx_strand_id
1 'polypeptide(L)'
;MKDKFINMVSVFLVLLLLKTQGYNTYLNLAKQRFKCLECNGTFTAKTSIVDESCFISRCVTQKVIEEATKVKTEIDTAEDNCISPSTVSRIRTKAANSLRIKPFNCLPEHIAMDEFKSVKNVTGSMSFIFIDNDTHDVIDILENRTTRFLRAYFERFDLKNRQQVKTVTIDMYEPYVRLFRDLFPNAAIILTDSISFNI
;
A
#
# COMPACT_ATOMS: atom_id res chain seq x y z
N MET A 1 -34.99 23.44 -2.80
CA MET A 1 -34.31 22.13 -2.66
C MET A 1 -34.85 21.27 -1.51
N LYS A 2 -35.49 21.83 -0.47
CA LYS A 2 -35.99 21.07 0.68
C LYS A 2 -37.27 20.24 0.41
N ASP A 3 -37.99 20.51 -0.68
CA ASP A 3 -39.31 19.89 -0.94
C ASP A 3 -39.27 18.57 -1.74
N LYS A 4 -38.07 18.09 -2.12
CA LYS A 4 -37.93 16.87 -2.96
C LYS A 4 -37.69 15.57 -2.18
N PHE A 5 -37.45 15.65 -0.87
CA PHE A 5 -37.03 14.52 -0.06
C PHE A 5 -37.85 14.38 1.22
N ILE A 6 -38.35 13.18 1.50
CA ILE A 6 -39.02 12.83 2.76
C ILE A 6 -38.10 11.99 3.62
N ASN A 7 -37.99 12.32 4.90
CA ASN A 7 -37.33 11.48 5.90
C ASN A 7 -38.24 10.31 6.25
N MET A 8 -37.80 9.08 5.99
CA MET A 8 -38.62 7.88 6.21
C MET A 8 -38.48 7.32 7.61
N VAL A 9 -37.25 6.98 8.03
CA VAL A 9 -36.95 6.32 9.33
C VAL A 9 -35.46 6.55 9.68
N SER A 10 -35.16 6.64 10.97
CA SER A 10 -33.78 6.62 11.50
C SER A 10 -33.22 5.19 11.55
N VAL A 11 -32.09 4.97 10.89
CA VAL A 11 -31.31 3.72 10.98
C VAL A 11 -30.32 3.88 12.13
N PHE A 12 -30.43 3.02 13.14
CA PHE A 12 -29.49 2.99 14.26
C PHE A 12 -28.26 2.14 13.90
N LEU A 13 -27.09 2.71 14.15
CA LEU A 13 -25.80 2.10 13.86
C LEU A 13 -24.92 2.23 15.09
N VAL A 14 -24.40 1.11 15.59
CA VAL A 14 -23.39 1.11 16.66
C VAL A 14 -22.02 1.15 16.01
N LEU A 15 -21.25 2.20 16.29
CA LEU A 15 -19.93 2.42 15.72
C LEU A 15 -18.84 2.18 16.75
N LEU A 16 -17.81 1.43 16.39
CA LEU A 16 -16.61 1.26 17.20
C LEU A 16 -15.70 2.49 17.09
N LEU A 17 -15.38 3.09 18.23
CA LEU A 17 -14.43 4.20 18.38
C LEU A 17 -13.13 3.72 19.02
N LEU A 18 -12.14 4.62 19.09
CA LEU A 18 -10.91 4.39 19.85
C LEU A 18 -11.24 4.17 21.33
N LYS A 19 -10.44 3.34 22.01
CA LYS A 19 -10.56 3.15 23.46
C LYS A 19 -10.35 4.48 24.19
N THR A 20 -11.17 4.73 25.19
CA THR A 20 -11.06 5.90 26.07
C THR A 20 -10.75 5.39 27.47
N GLN A 21 -9.62 5.82 28.05
CA GLN A 21 -9.17 5.35 29.37
C GLN A 21 -9.05 3.81 29.46
N GLY A 22 -8.70 3.14 28.36
CA GLY A 22 -8.61 1.68 28.29
C GLY A 22 -9.94 0.95 28.07
N TYR A 23 -11.08 1.65 28.06
CA TYR A 23 -12.39 1.05 27.86
C TYR A 23 -12.87 1.13 26.40
N ASN A 24 -13.55 0.07 25.97
CA ASN A 24 -14.18 0.00 24.65
C ASN A 24 -15.25 1.07 24.52
N THR A 25 -15.13 1.89 23.48
CA THR A 25 -16.03 3.03 23.26
C THR A 25 -16.86 2.80 22.01
N TYR A 26 -18.17 2.98 22.14
CA TYR A 26 -19.12 2.82 21.04
C TYR A 26 -19.97 4.08 20.88
N LEU A 27 -20.25 4.46 19.63
CA LEU A 27 -21.16 5.55 19.30
C LEU A 27 -22.45 4.98 18.69
N ASN A 28 -23.57 5.19 19.38
CA ASN A 28 -24.89 4.91 18.86
C ASN A 28 -25.33 6.07 17.96
N LEU A 29 -25.23 5.87 16.65
CA LEU A 29 -25.54 6.88 15.65
C LEU A 29 -26.90 6.59 15.01
N ALA A 30 -27.83 7.53 15.13
CA ALA A 30 -29.08 7.52 14.38
C ALA A 30 -28.88 8.24 13.04
N LYS A 31 -28.81 7.47 11.93
CA LYS A 31 -28.69 8.01 10.58
C LYS A 31 -30.06 8.20 9.94
N GLN A 32 -30.31 9.35 9.33
CA GLN A 32 -31.55 9.60 8.61
C GLN A 32 -31.55 8.90 7.25
N ARG A 33 -32.67 8.29 6.88
CA ARG A 33 -32.89 7.75 5.53
C ARG A 33 -33.88 8.63 4.78
N PHE A 34 -33.45 9.13 3.63
CA PHE A 34 -34.25 9.98 2.77
C PHE A 34 -34.80 9.19 1.58
N LYS A 35 -35.99 9.60 1.13
CA LYS A 35 -36.62 9.13 -0.10
C LYS A 35 -36.85 10.30 -1.04
N CYS A 36 -36.41 10.15 -2.29
CA CYS A 36 -36.70 11.09 -3.36
C CYS A 36 -38.14 10.90 -3.83
N LEU A 37 -38.90 12.00 -3.92
CA LEU A 37 -40.30 11.96 -4.36
C LEU A 37 -40.45 11.90 -5.89
N GLU A 38 -39.43 12.31 -6.64
CA GLU A 38 -39.48 12.32 -8.12
C GLU A 38 -39.11 10.96 -8.72
N CYS A 39 -38.07 10.31 -8.19
CA CYS A 39 -37.58 9.03 -8.72
C CYS A 39 -37.85 7.83 -7.80
N ASN A 40 -38.50 8.04 -6.65
CA ASN A 40 -38.80 7.02 -5.64
C ASN A 40 -37.55 6.34 -5.02
N GLY A 41 -36.33 6.79 -5.36
CA GLY A 41 -35.06 6.28 -4.84
C GLY A 41 -34.84 6.62 -3.36
N THR A 42 -34.02 5.83 -2.67
CA THR A 42 -33.71 6.04 -1.24
C THR A 42 -32.21 6.11 -0.99
N PHE A 43 -31.78 6.94 -0.05
CA PHE A 43 -30.38 7.03 0.39
C PHE A 43 -30.29 7.33 1.89
N THR A 44 -29.19 6.90 2.51
CA THR A 44 -28.91 7.17 3.93
C THR A 44 -27.96 8.35 4.04
N ALA A 45 -28.16 9.21 5.04
CA ALA A 45 -27.28 10.33 5.35
C ALA A 45 -25.84 9.83 5.58
N LYS A 46 -24.88 10.46 4.89
CA LYS A 46 -23.45 10.17 5.04
C LYS A 46 -22.89 10.92 6.24
N THR A 47 -21.84 10.38 6.85
CA THR A 47 -21.11 11.01 7.96
C THR A 47 -19.61 10.87 7.71
N SER A 48 -18.82 11.82 8.19
CA SER A 48 -17.36 11.75 8.14
C SER A 48 -16.76 10.73 9.12
N ILE A 49 -17.53 10.23 10.09
CA ILE A 49 -17.04 9.36 11.17
C ILE A 49 -16.74 7.94 10.67
N VAL A 50 -17.53 7.43 9.72
CA VAL A 50 -17.48 6.05 9.23
C VAL A 50 -17.74 5.98 7.74
N ASP A 51 -17.08 5.03 7.06
CA ASP A 51 -17.37 4.73 5.66
C ASP A 51 -18.78 4.13 5.47
N GLU A 52 -19.26 4.14 4.23
CA GLU A 52 -20.52 3.50 3.88
C GLU A 52 -20.49 2.01 4.20
N SER A 53 -21.61 1.50 4.74
CA SER A 53 -21.77 0.09 5.12
C SER A 53 -20.70 -0.45 6.08
N CYS A 54 -20.05 0.43 6.85
CA CYS A 54 -19.05 0.06 7.86
C CYS A 54 -19.54 0.37 9.28
N PHE A 55 -18.99 -0.37 10.25
CA PHE A 55 -19.27 -0.23 11.69
C PHE A 55 -18.04 0.22 12.48
N ILE A 56 -16.87 0.28 11.85
CA ILE A 56 -15.60 0.69 12.46
C ILE A 56 -15.30 2.12 12.01
N SER A 57 -15.04 3.02 12.96
CA SER A 57 -14.74 4.42 12.64
C SER A 57 -13.46 4.57 11.83
N ARG A 58 -13.39 5.67 11.07
CA ARG A 58 -12.18 6.03 10.31
C ARG A 58 -10.97 6.23 11.23
N CYS A 59 -11.19 6.76 12.45
CA CYS A 59 -10.13 6.95 13.43
C CYS A 59 -9.49 5.62 13.88
N VAL A 60 -10.29 4.57 14.12
CA VAL A 60 -9.76 3.22 14.43
C VAL A 60 -8.99 2.67 13.24
N THR A 61 -9.52 2.85 12.03
CA THR A 61 -8.83 2.41 10.80
C THR A 61 -7.47 3.11 10.64
N GLN A 62 -7.42 4.42 10.89
CA GLN A 62 -6.18 5.19 10.85
C GLN A 62 -5.19 4.73 11.91
N LYS A 63 -5.67 4.44 13.13
CA LYS A 63 -4.82 3.92 14.21
C LYS A 63 -4.16 2.59 13.85
N VAL A 64 -4.91 1.67 13.24
CA VAL A 64 -4.37 0.39 12.75
C VAL A 64 -3.28 0.61 11.70
N ILE A 65 -3.45 1.59 10.81
CA ILE A 65 -2.43 1.94 9.80
C ILE A 65 -1.18 2.51 10.47
N GLU A 66 -1.32 3.37 11.47
CA GLU A 66 -0.19 3.88 12.25
C GLU A 66 0.54 2.77 13.00
N GLU A 67 -0.19 1.82 13.60
CA GLU A 67 0.41 0.70 14.31
C GLU A 67 1.12 -0.29 13.38
N ALA A 68 0.73 -0.34 12.10
CA ALA A 68 1.42 -1.13 11.10
C ALA A 68 2.85 -0.61 10.78
N THR A 69 3.18 0.63 11.17
CA THR A 69 4.55 1.17 11.08
C THR A 69 5.46 0.67 12.21
N LYS A 70 4.89 0.04 13.23
CA LYS A 70 5.60 -0.47 14.41
C LYS A 70 5.77 -1.98 14.29
N VAL A 71 6.72 -2.51 15.05
CA VAL A 71 6.90 -3.96 15.21
C VAL A 71 5.83 -4.49 16.16
N LYS A 72 4.61 -4.67 15.65
CA LYS A 72 3.45 -5.25 16.35
C LYS A 72 2.82 -6.38 15.54
N THR A 73 2.30 -7.39 16.23
CA THR A 73 1.57 -8.46 15.55
C THR A 73 0.14 -8.01 15.20
N GLU A 74 -0.49 -8.71 14.25
CA GLU A 74 -1.89 -8.44 13.90
C GLU A 74 -2.85 -8.81 15.04
N ILE A 75 -2.45 -9.75 15.90
CA ILE A 75 -3.22 -10.17 17.08
C ILE A 75 -3.19 -9.06 18.13
N ASP A 76 -2.00 -8.56 18.48
CA ASP A 76 -1.88 -7.47 19.46
C ASP A 76 -2.61 -6.21 18.99
N THR A 77 -2.45 -5.87 17.70
CA THR A 77 -3.15 -4.73 17.07
C THR A 77 -4.67 -4.91 17.12
N ALA A 78 -5.16 -6.14 16.93
CA ALA A 78 -6.58 -6.45 17.01
C ALA A 78 -7.14 -6.28 18.43
N GLU A 79 -6.40 -6.75 19.43
CA GLU A 79 -6.77 -6.62 20.85
C GLU A 79 -6.78 -5.16 21.33
N ASP A 80 -5.77 -4.38 20.92
CA ASP A 80 -5.64 -2.95 21.23
C ASP A 80 -6.82 -2.14 20.69
N ASN A 81 -7.30 -2.48 19.48
CA ASN A 81 -8.34 -1.75 18.77
C ASN A 81 -9.73 -2.40 18.82
N CYS A 82 -9.89 -3.53 19.53
CA CYS A 82 -11.15 -4.28 19.64
C CYS A 82 -11.79 -4.67 18.30
N ILE A 83 -10.96 -5.15 17.39
CA ILE A 83 -11.36 -5.67 16.09
C ILE A 83 -10.83 -7.09 15.92
N SER A 84 -11.27 -7.80 14.87
CA SER A 84 -10.70 -9.11 14.57
C SER A 84 -9.33 -8.98 13.88
N PRO A 85 -8.42 -9.96 14.05
CA PRO A 85 -7.17 -10.02 13.28
C PRO A 85 -7.40 -9.99 11.76
N SER A 86 -8.47 -10.63 11.28
CA SER A 86 -8.87 -10.57 9.87
C SER A 86 -9.23 -9.15 9.41
N THR A 87 -9.77 -8.32 10.30
CA THR A 87 -10.07 -6.92 9.99
C THR A 87 -8.80 -6.08 9.95
N VAL A 88 -7.84 -6.31 10.85
CA VAL A 88 -6.50 -5.70 10.80
C VAL A 88 -5.84 -6.01 9.46
N SER A 89 -5.78 -7.29 9.08
CA SER A 89 -5.19 -7.75 7.82
C SER A 89 -5.83 -7.08 6.59
N ARG A 90 -7.17 -6.97 6.57
CA ARG A 90 -7.90 -6.28 5.50
C ARG A 90 -7.58 -4.78 5.43
N ILE A 91 -7.49 -4.10 6.58
CA ILE A 91 -7.14 -2.67 6.64
C ILE A 91 -5.72 -2.46 6.13
N ARG A 92 -4.75 -3.24 6.62
CA ARG A 92 -3.35 -3.18 6.19
C ARG A 92 -3.19 -3.46 4.71
N THR A 93 -3.86 -4.49 4.19
CA THR A 93 -3.83 -4.83 2.77
C THR A 93 -4.41 -3.71 1.91
N LYS A 94 -5.54 -3.11 2.32
CA LYS A 94 -6.14 -1.97 1.62
C LYS A 94 -5.18 -0.77 1.60
N ALA A 95 -4.54 -0.46 2.72
CA ALA A 95 -3.56 0.62 2.83
C ALA A 95 -2.31 0.35 1.97
N ALA A 96 -1.76 -0.86 2.03
CA ALA A 96 -0.63 -1.27 1.20
C ALA A 96 -0.95 -1.17 -0.30
N ASN A 97 -2.15 -1.60 -0.71
CA ASN A 97 -2.58 -1.48 -2.10
C ASN A 97 -2.78 -0.02 -2.55
N SER A 98 -3.15 0.90 -1.65
CA SER A 98 -3.18 2.33 -1.97
C SER A 98 -1.79 2.97 -2.05
N LEU A 99 -0.80 2.39 -1.35
CA LEU A 99 0.60 2.83 -1.37
C LEU A 99 1.40 2.21 -2.50
N ARG A 100 0.94 1.10 -3.11
CA ARG A 100 1.55 0.53 -4.30
C ARG A 100 1.57 1.59 -5.40
N ILE A 101 2.70 2.27 -5.53
CA ILE A 101 3.05 3.09 -6.69
C ILE A 101 2.83 2.18 -7.88
N LYS A 102 1.93 2.56 -8.80
CA LYS A 102 1.77 1.80 -10.04
C LYS A 102 3.11 1.90 -10.77
N PRO A 103 3.88 0.82 -10.91
CA PRO A 103 5.27 0.90 -11.34
C PRO A 103 5.37 1.05 -12.87
N PHE A 104 4.50 1.86 -13.50
CA PHE A 104 4.35 1.83 -14.97
C PHE A 104 4.39 3.19 -15.65
N ASN A 105 4.67 4.27 -14.93
CA ASN A 105 4.65 5.60 -15.56
C ASN A 105 6.05 6.02 -16.03
N CYS A 106 7.06 6.03 -15.14
CA CYS A 106 8.44 6.40 -15.49
C CYS A 106 9.45 5.67 -14.58
N LEU A 107 10.57 5.21 -15.15
CA LEU A 107 11.77 4.82 -14.38
C LEU A 107 12.61 6.08 -14.07
N PRO A 108 13.29 6.16 -12.92
CA PRO A 108 14.18 7.28 -12.66
C PRO A 108 15.47 7.22 -13.50
N GLU A 109 16.17 8.35 -13.59
CA GLU A 109 17.42 8.44 -14.35
C GLU A 109 18.56 7.66 -13.66
N HIS A 110 18.56 7.63 -12.32
CA HIS A 110 19.60 7.00 -11.53
C HIS A 110 18.98 5.93 -10.63
N ILE A 111 19.29 4.65 -10.88
CA ILE A 111 18.71 3.52 -10.16
C ILE A 111 19.79 2.78 -9.38
N ALA A 112 19.52 2.46 -8.11
CA ALA A 112 20.34 1.53 -7.33
C ALA A 112 19.54 0.26 -7.03
N MET A 113 20.19 -0.89 -7.11
CA MET A 113 19.55 -2.20 -7.06
C MET A 113 20.31 -3.18 -6.18
N ASP A 114 19.59 -3.98 -5.40
CA ASP A 114 20.20 -4.93 -4.45
C ASP A 114 19.24 -6.05 -4.04
N GLU A 115 19.78 -6.98 -3.26
CA GLU A 115 19.10 -8.15 -2.75
C GLU A 115 19.11 -8.19 -1.23
N PHE A 116 17.99 -8.61 -0.66
CA PHE A 116 17.91 -8.83 0.77
C PHE A 116 17.14 -10.10 1.10
N LYS A 117 17.48 -10.73 2.22
CA LYS A 117 16.72 -11.88 2.73
C LYS A 117 15.38 -11.41 3.27
N SER A 118 14.32 -11.81 2.59
CA SER A 118 12.95 -11.55 3.04
C SER A 118 12.52 -12.56 4.10
N VAL A 119 11.39 -12.31 4.76
CA VAL A 119 10.82 -13.20 5.78
C VAL A 119 10.54 -14.60 5.21
N LYS A 120 10.53 -15.61 6.10
CA LYS A 120 10.59 -17.07 5.85
C LYS A 120 9.63 -17.68 4.80
N ASN A 121 8.69 -16.93 4.22
CA ASN A 121 7.62 -17.42 3.36
C ASN A 121 7.74 -17.04 1.87
N VAL A 122 8.87 -16.51 1.40
CA VAL A 122 9.07 -16.26 -0.04
C VAL A 122 9.74 -17.47 -0.67
N THR A 123 9.18 -17.98 -1.78
CA THR A 123 9.61 -19.17 -2.54
C THR A 123 11.10 -19.15 -2.96
N GLY A 124 11.77 -17.99 -2.91
CA GLY A 124 13.18 -17.80 -3.31
C GLY A 124 14.16 -17.44 -2.19
N SER A 125 13.76 -17.36 -0.92
CA SER A 125 14.59 -16.93 0.25
C SER A 125 15.21 -15.51 0.19
N MET A 126 15.24 -14.86 -0.97
CA MET A 126 15.74 -13.49 -1.18
C MET A 126 14.82 -12.70 -2.12
N SER A 127 14.60 -11.45 -1.75
CA SER A 127 13.86 -10.46 -2.53
C SER A 127 14.83 -9.47 -3.16
N PHE A 128 14.40 -8.84 -4.24
CA PHE A 128 15.16 -7.86 -5.00
C PHE A 128 14.52 -6.48 -4.81
N ILE A 129 15.31 -5.47 -4.49
CA ILE A 129 14.84 -4.09 -4.28
C ILE A 129 15.55 -3.17 -5.24
N PHE A 130 14.85 -2.14 -5.70
CA PHE A 130 15.49 -1.04 -6.43
C PHE A 130 14.85 0.29 -6.06
N ILE A 131 15.70 1.32 -6.03
CA ILE A 131 15.35 2.65 -5.55
C ILE A 131 15.77 3.72 -6.57
N ASP A 132 15.21 4.91 -6.42
CA ASP A 132 15.71 6.12 -7.04
C ASP A 132 16.94 6.60 -6.26
N ASN A 133 18.08 6.76 -6.93
CA ASN A 133 19.33 7.17 -6.29
C ASN A 133 19.36 8.68 -5.95
N ASP A 134 18.49 9.48 -6.57
CA ASP A 134 18.41 10.93 -6.30
C ASP A 134 17.49 11.22 -5.11
N THR A 135 16.34 10.57 -5.04
CA THR A 135 15.36 10.80 -3.96
C THR A 135 15.51 9.84 -2.79
N HIS A 136 16.24 8.74 -3.00
CA HIS A 136 16.30 7.57 -2.09
C HIS A 136 14.95 6.87 -1.86
N ASP A 137 13.96 7.11 -2.72
CA ASP A 137 12.66 6.45 -2.63
C ASP A 137 12.73 5.02 -3.17
N VAL A 138 12.12 4.08 -2.44
CA VAL A 138 11.94 2.71 -2.91
C VAL A 138 10.95 2.69 -4.08
N ILE A 139 11.40 2.23 -5.25
CA ILE A 139 10.55 2.14 -6.44
C ILE A 139 9.69 0.88 -6.36
N ASP A 140 10.32 -0.28 -6.16
CA ASP A 140 9.59 -1.53 -5.94
C ASP A 140 10.44 -2.60 -5.22
N ILE A 141 9.76 -3.57 -4.63
CA ILE A 141 10.32 -4.76 -3.99
C ILE A 141 9.76 -6.00 -4.68
N LEU A 142 10.65 -6.78 -5.27
CA LEU A 142 10.34 -7.96 -6.06
C LEU A 142 10.58 -9.23 -5.24
N GLU A 143 9.63 -10.15 -5.34
CA GLU A 143 9.67 -11.42 -4.60
C GLU A 143 10.72 -12.41 -5.12
N ASN A 144 11.30 -12.16 -6.28
CA ASN A 144 12.22 -13.07 -6.95
C ASN A 144 13.34 -12.30 -7.65
N ARG A 145 14.58 -12.77 -7.46
CA ARG A 145 15.81 -12.18 -8.00
C ARG A 145 16.33 -12.83 -9.29
N THR A 146 15.70 -13.92 -9.75
CA THR A 146 16.19 -14.64 -10.94
C THR A 146 16.17 -13.74 -12.17
N THR A 147 17.20 -13.82 -13.00
CA THR A 147 17.36 -12.96 -14.19
C THR A 147 16.16 -13.04 -15.14
N ARG A 148 15.54 -14.22 -15.29
CA ARG A 148 14.31 -14.41 -16.07
C ARG A 148 13.13 -13.62 -15.50
N PHE A 149 12.95 -13.63 -14.18
CA PHE A 149 11.87 -12.90 -13.52
C PHE A 149 12.10 -11.39 -13.64
N LEU A 150 13.31 -10.92 -13.33
CA LEU A 150 13.68 -9.51 -13.43
C LEU A 150 13.52 -8.99 -14.86
N ARG A 151 13.96 -9.76 -15.86
CA ARG A 151 13.74 -9.44 -17.28
C ARG A 151 12.26 -9.23 -17.59
N ALA A 152 11.41 -10.21 -17.26
CA ALA A 152 9.98 -10.13 -17.49
C ALA A 152 9.33 -8.96 -16.74
N TYR A 153 9.84 -8.62 -15.55
CA TYR A 153 9.38 -7.46 -14.79
C TYR A 153 9.70 -6.15 -15.52
N PHE A 154 10.96 -5.93 -15.89
CA PHE A 154 11.44 -4.67 -16.48
C PHE A 154 11.03 -4.49 -17.95
N GLU A 155 10.75 -5.58 -18.67
CA GLU A 155 10.23 -5.51 -20.05
C GLU A 155 8.79 -4.98 -20.12
N ARG A 156 8.08 -4.85 -18.99
CA ARG A 156 6.79 -4.15 -18.91
C ARG A 156 6.92 -2.64 -19.03
N PHE A 157 8.12 -2.09 -18.85
CA PHE A 157 8.40 -0.69 -19.16
C PHE A 157 8.74 -0.55 -20.65
N ASP A 158 8.07 0.40 -21.30
CA ASP A 158 8.36 0.75 -22.68
C ASP A 158 9.85 1.06 -22.89
N LEU A 159 10.36 0.76 -24.09
CA LEU A 159 11.77 0.99 -24.41
C LEU A 159 12.20 2.44 -24.16
N LYS A 160 11.33 3.42 -24.43
CA LYS A 160 11.57 4.84 -24.16
C LYS A 160 11.86 5.11 -22.68
N ASN A 161 11.09 4.50 -21.78
CA ASN A 161 11.31 4.62 -20.35
C ASN A 161 12.63 3.96 -19.93
N ARG A 162 12.98 2.81 -20.53
CA ARG A 162 14.25 2.14 -20.22
C ARG A 162 15.47 2.90 -20.76
N GLN A 163 15.31 3.62 -21.86
CA GLN A 163 16.37 4.43 -22.47
C GLN A 163 16.68 5.73 -21.70
N GLN A 164 15.80 6.18 -20.81
CA GLN A 164 16.02 7.40 -20.02
C GLN A 164 16.89 7.15 -18.78
N VAL A 165 17.07 5.89 -18.39
CA VAL A 165 17.97 5.50 -17.30
C VAL A 165 19.41 5.79 -17.73
N LYS A 166 20.11 6.60 -16.93
CA LYS A 166 21.49 7.05 -17.13
C LYS A 166 22.49 6.24 -16.33
N THR A 167 22.13 5.80 -15.12
CA THR A 167 23.01 4.95 -14.30
C THR A 167 22.25 3.84 -13.60
N VAL A 168 22.88 2.67 -13.52
CA VAL A 168 22.41 1.55 -12.72
C VAL A 168 23.53 1.10 -11.80
N THR A 169 23.32 1.24 -10.50
CA THR A 169 24.25 0.80 -9.45
C THR A 169 23.84 -0.59 -8.97
N ILE A 170 24.73 -1.57 -9.09
CA ILE A 170 24.51 -2.97 -8.70
C ILE A 170 25.74 -3.54 -7.98
N ASP A 171 25.52 -4.58 -7.17
CA ASP A 171 26.59 -5.42 -6.65
C ASP A 171 27.33 -6.17 -7.78
N MET A 172 28.55 -6.63 -7.52
CA MET A 172 29.46 -7.34 -8.44
C MET A 172 28.99 -8.75 -8.81
N TYR A 173 27.73 -8.90 -9.23
CA TYR A 173 27.17 -10.14 -9.75
C TYR A 173 27.07 -10.10 -11.29
N GLU A 174 27.94 -10.84 -11.96
CA GLU A 174 28.09 -10.82 -13.42
C GLU A 174 26.79 -11.07 -14.21
N PRO A 175 25.88 -11.98 -13.81
CA PRO A 175 24.61 -12.16 -14.51
C PRO A 175 23.72 -10.91 -14.53
N TYR A 176 23.83 -10.03 -13.53
CA TYR A 176 23.11 -8.75 -13.50
C TYR A 176 23.72 -7.71 -14.41
N VAL A 177 25.05 -7.66 -14.50
CA VAL A 177 25.74 -6.77 -15.44
C VAL A 177 25.24 -7.00 -16.86
N ARG A 178 25.16 -8.27 -17.28
CA ARG A 178 24.66 -8.61 -18.62
C ARG A 178 23.17 -8.28 -18.77
N LEU A 179 22.35 -8.67 -17.80
CA LEU A 179 20.91 -8.42 -17.82
C LEU A 179 20.58 -6.93 -17.93
N PHE A 180 21.19 -6.08 -17.09
CA PHE A 180 20.86 -4.67 -17.03
C PHE A 180 21.46 -3.86 -18.19
N ARG A 181 22.57 -4.30 -18.78
CA ARG A 181 23.04 -3.76 -20.07
C ARG A 181 22.03 -4.00 -21.19
N ASP A 182 21.43 -5.19 -21.25
CA ASP A 182 20.39 -5.49 -22.25
C ASP A 182 19.11 -4.66 -22.01
N LEU A 183 18.71 -4.50 -20.75
CA LEU A 183 17.48 -3.82 -20.38
C LEU A 183 17.58 -2.29 -20.48
N PHE A 184 18.72 -1.71 -20.12
CA PHE A 184 18.98 -0.26 -20.05
C PHE A 184 20.17 0.12 -20.95
N PRO A 185 19.94 0.22 -22.28
CA PRO A 185 21.03 0.33 -23.24
C PRO A 185 21.84 1.63 -23.14
N ASN A 186 21.26 2.68 -22.57
CA ASN A 186 21.91 3.99 -22.40
C ASN A 186 22.52 4.19 -21.00
N ALA A 187 22.34 3.23 -20.09
CA ALA A 187 22.77 3.38 -18.71
C ALA A 187 24.24 2.96 -18.54
N ALA A 188 25.00 3.75 -17.79
CA ALA A 188 26.28 3.33 -17.24
C ALA A 188 26.05 2.39 -16.06
N ILE A 189 26.65 1.19 -16.12
CA ILE A 189 26.60 0.23 -15.01
C ILE A 189 27.74 0.56 -14.03
N ILE A 190 27.36 0.91 -12.80
CA ILE A 190 28.27 1.20 -11.70
C ILE A 190 28.31 -0.03 -10.80
N LEU A 191 29.50 -0.59 -10.60
CA LEU A 191 29.71 -1.73 -9.72
C LEU A 191 30.19 -1.25 -8.36
N THR A 192 29.64 -1.81 -7.30
CA THR A 192 29.98 -1.44 -5.92
C THR A 192 30.14 -2.69 -5.07
N ASP A 193 31.17 -2.72 -4.22
CA ASP A 193 31.46 -3.83 -3.31
C ASP A 193 30.47 -3.90 -2.12
N SER A 194 29.67 -2.85 -1.90
CA SER A 194 28.61 -2.78 -0.90
C SER A 194 27.65 -1.64 -1.26
N ILE A 195 26.37 -1.94 -1.49
CA ILE A 195 25.32 -0.93 -1.52
C ILE A 195 24.67 -0.95 -0.14
N SER A 196 24.86 0.12 0.65
CA SER A 196 24.14 0.28 1.91
C SER A 196 22.93 1.15 1.67
N PHE A 197 21.76 0.53 1.53
CA PHE A 197 20.51 1.27 1.66
C PHE A 197 20.29 1.57 3.15
N ASN A 198 20.45 2.83 3.54
CA ASN A 198 19.89 3.30 4.80
C ASN A 198 18.38 3.44 4.60
N ILE A 199 17.66 2.31 4.70
CA ILE A 199 16.20 2.25 4.76
C ILE A 199 15.76 2.47 6.20
#